data_AF-A0A2E0WPR4-F1
#
_entry.id   AF-A0A2E0WPR4-F1
#
_cell.length_a   1.000
_cell.length_b   1.000
_cell.length_c   1.000
_cell.angle_alpha   90.00
_cell.angle_beta   90.00
_cell.angle_gamma   90.00
#
_symmetry.space_group_name_H-M   'P 1'
#
loop_
_entity.id
_entity.type
_entity.pdbx_description
1 polymer ?
#
loop_
_entity_poly.entity_id
_entity_poly.type
_entity_poly.pdbx_seq_one_letter_code
_entity_poly.pdbx_strand_id
1 'polypeptide(L)'
;MSTDLSMLHLILGASPVVQLVMLLLVALSLLSWTLIFHKWKKLGAAQRDAKDFEQQFWSGGELAALYQQVAAREQDNEGMADIFEAGFKEYSRLRKQPQVEGGAMVEGAQRAMRVALSREEDRLEAGLSFLATVGSTSPYIGLFGTVWGIMNAFRSLGNVHQATLAMVAPGIAEALIATAMGLFAAIPAVIAYNRFSNDVERLANRYDNFLEEFAALLHRQSLTARKD
;
A
#
# COMPACT_ATOMS: atom_id res chain seq x y z
N MET A 1 0.12 -28.70 -28.86
CA MET A 1 1.17 -28.46 -27.83
C MET A 1 2.48 -28.01 -28.47
N SER A 2 2.43 -27.13 -29.46
CA SER A 2 3.60 -26.69 -30.27
C SER A 2 3.89 -25.18 -30.16
N THR A 3 2.98 -24.41 -29.53
CA THR A 3 3.13 -22.97 -29.28
C THR A 3 4.00 -22.64 -28.08
N ASP A 4 3.98 -23.46 -27.02
CA ASP A 4 4.81 -23.22 -25.81
C ASP A 4 6.31 -23.35 -26.09
N LEU A 5 6.69 -24.33 -26.91
CA LEU A 5 8.07 -24.44 -27.40
C LEU A 5 8.45 -23.24 -28.27
N SER A 6 7.52 -22.65 -29.04
CA SER A 6 7.80 -21.49 -29.89
C SER A 6 8.01 -20.20 -29.09
N MET A 7 7.21 -19.93 -28.05
CA MET A 7 7.36 -18.71 -27.24
C MET A 7 8.61 -18.77 -26.36
N LEU A 8 8.86 -19.91 -25.72
CA LEU A 8 10.10 -20.10 -24.96
C LEU A 8 11.32 -20.07 -25.87
N HIS A 9 11.25 -20.62 -27.09
CA HIS A 9 12.35 -20.55 -28.05
C HIS A 9 12.60 -19.14 -28.57
N LEU A 10 11.57 -18.32 -28.79
CA LEU A 10 11.70 -16.88 -29.07
C LEU A 10 12.37 -16.14 -27.90
N ILE A 11 11.95 -16.41 -26.66
CA ILE A 11 12.56 -15.79 -25.48
C ILE A 11 14.03 -16.21 -25.31
N LEU A 12 14.35 -17.49 -25.52
CA LEU A 12 15.71 -18.04 -25.43
C LEU A 12 16.62 -17.60 -26.60
N GLY A 13 16.03 -17.27 -27.75
CA GLY A 13 16.73 -16.71 -28.92
C GLY A 13 17.05 -15.21 -28.80
N ALA A 14 16.40 -14.51 -27.87
CA ALA A 14 16.58 -13.09 -27.66
C ALA A 14 17.97 -12.73 -27.13
N SER A 15 18.40 -11.48 -27.41
CA SER A 15 19.65 -10.97 -26.87
C SER A 15 19.65 -11.03 -25.32
N PRO A 16 20.81 -11.26 -24.66
CA PRO A 16 20.88 -11.37 -23.21
C PRO A 16 20.28 -10.17 -22.46
N VAL A 17 20.35 -8.97 -23.06
CA VAL A 17 19.75 -7.75 -22.51
C VAL A 17 18.22 -7.82 -22.52
N VAL A 18 17.62 -8.26 -23.63
CA VAL A 18 16.15 -8.38 -23.74
C VAL A 18 15.63 -9.48 -22.82
N GLN A 19 16.36 -10.58 -22.67
CA GLN A 19 16.05 -11.64 -21.68
C GLN A 19 16.06 -11.10 -20.25
N LEU A 20 17.08 -10.30 -19.88
CA LEU A 20 17.16 -9.67 -18.56
C LEU A 20 15.98 -8.72 -18.31
N VAL A 21 15.61 -7.91 -19.32
CA VAL A 21 14.44 -7.02 -19.26
C VAL A 21 13.16 -7.81 -19.02
N MET A 22 12.92 -8.88 -19.79
CA MET A 22 11.73 -9.72 -19.63
C MET A 22 11.69 -10.39 -18.26
N LEU A 23 12.83 -10.91 -17.78
CA LEU A 23 12.93 -11.54 -16.45
C LEU A 23 12.65 -10.54 -15.32
N LEU A 24 13.18 -9.32 -15.43
CA LEU A 24 12.88 -8.23 -14.49
C LEU A 24 11.39 -7.89 -14.48
N LEU A 25 10.76 -7.76 -15.67
CA LEU A 25 9.33 -7.45 -15.78
C LEU A 25 8.45 -8.55 -15.17
N VAL A 26 8.81 -9.82 -15.34
CA VAL A 26 8.13 -10.94 -14.67
C VAL A 26 8.27 -10.82 -13.16
N ALA A 27 9.47 -10.58 -12.64
CA ALA A 27 9.70 -10.41 -11.21
C ALA A 27 8.88 -9.25 -10.63
N LEU A 28 8.88 -8.08 -11.28
CA LEU A 28 8.07 -6.92 -10.87
C LEU A 28 6.57 -7.23 -10.91
N SER A 29 6.10 -7.96 -11.94
CA SER A 29 4.69 -8.37 -12.04
C SER A 29 4.29 -9.30 -10.89
N LEU A 30 5.09 -10.32 -10.59
CA LEU A 30 4.82 -11.26 -9.49
C LEU A 30 4.82 -10.56 -8.12
N LEU A 31 5.78 -9.67 -7.87
CA LEU A 31 5.82 -8.87 -6.65
C LEU A 31 4.61 -7.94 -6.55
N SER A 32 4.22 -7.30 -7.65
CA SER A 32 3.02 -6.45 -7.72
C SER A 32 1.77 -7.24 -7.36
N TRP A 33 1.52 -8.38 -8.00
CA TRP A 33 0.37 -9.24 -7.68
C TRP A 33 0.36 -9.70 -6.22
N THR A 34 1.52 -10.09 -5.68
CA THR A 34 1.64 -10.49 -4.27
C THR A 34 1.22 -9.36 -3.33
N LEU A 35 1.72 -8.15 -3.58
CA LEU A 35 1.33 -6.96 -2.81
C LEU A 35 -0.15 -6.64 -2.98
N ILE A 36 -0.70 -6.74 -4.19
CA ILE A 36 -2.12 -6.47 -4.46
C ILE A 36 -3.02 -7.35 -3.59
N PHE A 37 -2.79 -8.67 -3.57
CA PHE A 37 -3.61 -9.58 -2.77
C PHE A 37 -3.45 -9.36 -1.27
N HIS A 38 -2.22 -9.09 -0.80
CA HIS A 38 -1.96 -8.80 0.60
C HIS A 38 -2.66 -7.52 1.04
N LYS A 39 -2.55 -6.46 0.25
CA LYS A 39 -3.13 -5.14 0.55
C LYS A 39 -4.65 -5.17 0.50
N TRP A 40 -5.24 -5.91 -0.44
CA TRP A 40 -6.70 -6.11 -0.50
C TRP A 40 -7.22 -6.75 0.80
N LYS A 41 -6.58 -7.82 1.28
CA LYS A 41 -6.97 -8.46 2.54
C LYS A 41 -6.81 -7.53 3.74
N LYS A 42 -5.65 -6.87 3.85
CA LYS A 42 -5.36 -5.95 4.97
C LYS A 42 -6.30 -4.76 5.03
N LEU A 43 -6.52 -4.06 3.91
CA LEU A 43 -7.44 -2.93 3.87
C LEU A 43 -8.89 -3.36 4.12
N GLY A 44 -9.28 -4.52 3.59
CA GLY A 44 -10.60 -5.09 3.86
C GLY A 44 -10.82 -5.42 5.33
N ALA A 45 -9.80 -5.94 6.03
CA ALA A 45 -9.84 -6.16 7.47
C ALA A 45 -9.91 -4.84 8.24
N ALA A 46 -8.99 -3.90 7.98
CA ALA A 46 -8.92 -2.61 8.67
C ALA A 46 -10.22 -1.79 8.53
N GLN A 47 -10.90 -1.84 7.38
CA GLN A 47 -12.21 -1.20 7.20
C GLN A 47 -13.32 -1.82 8.06
N ARG A 48 -13.30 -3.15 8.22
CA ARG A 48 -14.25 -3.88 9.07
C ARG A 48 -13.95 -3.61 10.54
N ASP A 49 -12.70 -3.73 10.95
CA ASP A 49 -12.27 -3.51 12.33
C ASP A 49 -12.59 -2.07 12.78
N ALA A 50 -12.36 -1.08 11.91
CA ALA A 50 -12.77 0.31 12.16
C ALA A 50 -14.28 0.44 12.37
N LYS A 51 -15.10 -0.29 11.61
CA LYS A 51 -16.56 -0.25 11.75
C LYS A 51 -17.04 -0.93 13.01
N ASP A 52 -16.49 -2.08 13.33
CA ASP A 52 -16.88 -2.85 14.51
C ASP A 52 -16.45 -2.10 15.78
N PHE A 53 -15.25 -1.51 15.78
CA PHE A 53 -14.76 -0.68 16.87
C PHE A 53 -15.59 0.59 17.07
N GLU A 54 -15.89 1.33 16.00
CA GLU A 54 -16.73 2.53 16.04
C GLU A 54 -18.13 2.20 16.61
N GLN A 55 -18.75 1.11 16.17
CA GLN A 55 -20.04 0.66 16.72
C GLN A 55 -19.95 0.33 18.22
N GLN A 56 -18.88 -0.34 18.65
CA GLN A 56 -18.66 -0.66 20.06
C GLN A 56 -18.41 0.60 20.90
N PHE A 57 -17.66 1.56 20.38
CA PHE A 57 -17.38 2.83 21.04
C PHE A 57 -18.67 3.65 21.24
N TRP A 58 -19.54 3.70 20.24
CA TRP A 58 -20.79 4.45 20.28
C TRP A 58 -21.97 3.72 20.92
N SER A 59 -21.82 2.45 21.32
CA SER A 59 -22.91 1.68 21.95
C SER A 59 -23.27 2.15 23.36
N GLY A 60 -22.60 3.19 23.88
CA GLY A 60 -22.90 3.79 25.19
C GLY A 60 -22.29 3.05 26.39
N GLY A 61 -21.31 2.17 26.16
CA GLY A 61 -20.58 1.49 27.23
C GLY A 61 -19.62 2.41 28.00
N GLU A 62 -19.13 1.96 29.16
CA GLU A 62 -18.11 2.69 29.91
C GLU A 62 -16.76 2.65 29.19
N LEU A 63 -16.17 3.83 28.92
CA LEU A 63 -14.86 3.97 28.27
C LEU A 63 -13.75 3.20 28.99
N ALA A 64 -13.80 3.13 30.33
CA ALA A 64 -12.84 2.37 31.12
C ALA A 64 -12.92 0.86 30.86
N ALA A 65 -14.14 0.32 30.69
CA ALA A 65 -14.34 -1.09 30.36
C ALA A 65 -13.87 -1.39 28.93
N LEU A 66 -14.15 -0.50 27.98
CA LEU A 66 -13.63 -0.61 26.61
C LEU A 66 -12.10 -0.59 26.59
N TYR A 67 -11.48 0.30 27.35
CA TYR A 67 -10.03 0.36 27.49
C TYR A 67 -9.43 -0.93 28.04
N GLN A 68 -10.03 -1.54 29.06
CA GLN A 68 -9.55 -2.83 29.59
C GLN A 68 -9.63 -3.95 28.54
N GLN A 69 -10.68 -3.97 27.72
CA GLN A 69 -10.82 -4.97 26.64
C GLN A 69 -9.76 -4.79 25.54
N VAL A 70 -9.49 -3.53 25.16
CA VAL A 70 -8.49 -3.20 24.14
C VAL A 70 -7.08 -3.45 24.68
N ALA A 71 -6.77 -2.98 25.89
CA ALA A 71 -5.47 -3.17 26.52
C ALA A 71 -5.17 -4.65 26.81
N ALA A 72 -6.18 -5.51 27.00
CA ALA A 72 -5.96 -6.95 27.14
C ALA A 72 -5.47 -7.64 25.85
N ARG A 73 -5.57 -6.97 24.69
CA ARG A 73 -5.16 -7.47 23.38
C ARG A 73 -3.77 -6.96 22.94
N GLU A 74 -2.91 -6.52 23.88
CA GLU A 74 -1.64 -5.76 23.75
C GLU A 74 -0.78 -5.89 22.47
N GLN A 75 -0.88 -6.96 21.68
CA GLN A 75 -0.05 -7.20 20.49
C GLN A 75 -0.77 -7.08 19.14
N ASP A 76 -2.11 -6.99 19.12
CA ASP A 76 -2.91 -7.06 17.88
C ASP A 76 -3.78 -5.82 17.61
N ASN A 77 -3.62 -4.74 18.39
CA ASN A 77 -4.40 -3.52 18.17
C ASN A 77 -3.87 -2.75 16.96
N GLU A 78 -4.75 -2.54 15.97
CA GLU A 78 -4.50 -1.72 14.78
C GLU A 78 -5.66 -0.70 14.61
N GLY A 79 -5.43 0.35 13.82
CA GLY A 79 -6.43 1.36 13.49
C GLY A 79 -7.00 2.12 14.70
N MET A 80 -8.33 2.26 14.74
CA MET A 80 -9.02 3.04 15.78
C MET A 80 -8.79 2.54 17.20
N ALA A 81 -8.57 1.22 17.38
CA ALA A 81 -8.34 0.64 18.69
C ALA A 81 -7.00 1.11 19.30
N ASP A 82 -5.94 1.17 18.49
CA ASP A 82 -4.63 1.68 18.91
C ASP A 82 -4.69 3.19 19.22
N ILE A 83 -5.39 3.96 18.37
CA ILE A 83 -5.62 5.40 18.60
C ILE A 83 -6.36 5.63 19.91
N PHE A 84 -7.43 4.88 20.16
CA PHE A 84 -8.20 4.95 21.40
C PHE A 84 -7.35 4.58 22.62
N GLU A 85 -6.59 3.48 22.54
CA GLU A 85 -5.72 3.03 23.62
C GLU A 85 -4.68 4.11 23.98
N ALA A 86 -4.00 4.66 22.97
CA ALA A 86 -2.99 5.70 23.15
C ALA A 86 -3.58 6.95 23.82
N GLY A 87 -4.74 7.42 23.35
CA GLY A 87 -5.43 8.59 23.91
C GLY A 87 -5.91 8.36 25.34
N PHE A 88 -6.62 7.25 25.59
CA PHE A 88 -7.19 6.97 26.90
C PHE A 88 -6.11 6.67 27.96
N LYS A 89 -5.03 5.98 27.57
CA LYS A 89 -3.87 5.72 28.44
C LYS A 89 -3.21 7.03 28.88
N GLU A 90 -2.98 7.95 27.95
CA GLU A 90 -2.38 9.25 28.24
C GLU A 90 -3.30 10.12 29.11
N TYR A 91 -4.58 10.20 28.76
CA TYR A 91 -5.58 10.91 29.55
C TYR A 91 -5.65 10.39 30.99
N SER A 92 -5.71 9.06 31.16
CA SER A 92 -5.76 8.41 32.46
C SER A 92 -4.49 8.62 33.28
N ARG A 93 -3.33 8.71 32.62
CA ARG A 93 -2.05 9.00 33.25
C ARG A 93 -2.00 10.44 33.78
N LEU A 94 -2.41 11.41 32.96
CA LEU A 94 -2.42 12.84 33.33
C LEU A 94 -3.48 13.17 34.38
N ARG A 95 -4.65 12.50 34.33
CA ARG A 95 -5.72 12.67 35.34
C ARG A 95 -5.28 12.29 36.75
N LYS A 96 -4.32 11.38 36.91
CA LYS A 96 -3.76 11.00 38.22
C LYS A 96 -2.79 12.05 38.79
N GLN A 97 -2.42 13.08 38.01
CA GLN A 97 -1.50 14.13 38.44
C GLN A 97 -2.30 15.36 38.93
N PRO A 98 -2.18 15.76 40.21
CA PRO A 98 -3.00 16.84 40.79
C PRO A 98 -2.80 18.23 40.17
N GLN A 99 -1.66 18.46 39.51
CA GLN A 99 -1.28 19.78 38.99
C GLN A 99 -1.63 20.00 37.51
N VAL A 100 -2.12 18.98 36.82
CA VAL A 100 -2.43 19.09 35.39
C VAL A 100 -3.86 19.59 35.25
N GLU A 101 -4.04 20.71 34.54
CA GLU A 101 -5.38 21.22 34.24
C GLU A 101 -6.11 20.35 33.21
N GLY A 102 -7.44 20.32 33.27
CA GLY A 102 -8.25 19.50 32.36
C GLY A 102 -8.01 19.75 30.86
N GLY A 103 -7.65 20.99 30.48
CA GLY A 103 -7.25 21.31 29.10
C GLY A 103 -5.93 20.64 28.69
N ALA A 104 -4.91 20.70 29.55
CA ALA A 104 -3.62 20.05 29.32
C ALA A 104 -3.72 18.51 29.28
N MET A 105 -4.66 17.91 30.02
CA MET A 105 -4.95 16.47 29.95
C MET A 105 -5.46 16.05 28.56
N VAL A 106 -6.41 16.82 28.00
CA VAL A 106 -7.01 16.55 26.69
C VAL A 106 -5.98 16.77 25.58
N GLU A 107 -5.20 17.85 25.67
CA GLU A 107 -4.13 18.13 24.71
C GLU A 107 -3.07 17.02 24.71
N GLY A 108 -2.69 16.51 25.89
CA GLY A 108 -1.81 15.35 26.02
C GLY A 108 -2.37 14.11 25.32
N ALA A 109 -3.65 13.80 25.58
CA ALA A 109 -4.35 12.69 24.93
C ALA A 109 -4.41 12.85 23.40
N GLN A 110 -4.78 14.04 22.91
CA GLN A 110 -4.80 14.35 21.47
C GLN A 110 -3.43 14.15 20.82
N ARG A 111 -2.35 14.59 21.47
CA ARG A 111 -0.99 14.35 20.95
C ARG A 111 -0.67 12.86 20.85
N ALA A 112 -0.99 12.08 21.89
CA ALA A 112 -0.78 10.63 21.86
C ALA A 112 -1.59 9.95 20.73
N MET A 113 -2.85 10.36 20.54
CA MET A 113 -3.71 9.87 19.46
C MET A 113 -3.17 10.23 18.07
N ARG A 114 -2.68 11.47 17.87
CA ARG A 114 -2.10 11.89 16.58
C ARG A 114 -0.83 11.09 16.22
N VAL A 115 -0.01 10.74 17.22
CA VAL A 115 1.16 9.88 17.01
C VAL A 115 0.73 8.47 16.61
N ALA A 116 -0.31 7.91 17.24
CA ALA A 116 -0.86 6.61 16.85
C ALA A 116 -1.47 6.66 15.42
N LEU A 117 -2.27 7.69 15.11
CA LEU A 117 -2.84 7.92 13.79
C LEU A 117 -1.77 7.93 12.69
N SER A 118 -0.70 8.72 12.87
CA SER A 118 0.39 8.79 11.88
C SER A 118 1.09 7.45 11.67
N ARG A 119 1.25 6.62 12.73
CA ARG A 119 1.82 5.27 12.59
C ARG A 119 0.88 4.33 11.81
N GLU A 120 -0.43 4.45 12.03
CA GLU A 120 -1.42 3.67 11.30
C GLU A 120 -1.49 4.08 9.83
N GLU A 121 -1.41 5.37 9.52
CA GLU A 121 -1.29 5.88 8.14
C GLU A 121 -0.06 5.30 7.44
N ASP A 122 1.13 5.37 8.07
CA ASP A 122 2.36 4.78 7.52
C ASP A 122 2.20 3.27 7.22
N ARG A 123 1.55 2.52 8.12
CA ARG A 123 1.29 1.08 7.94
C ARG A 123 0.33 0.82 6.77
N LEU A 124 -0.72 1.62 6.64
CA LEU A 124 -1.69 1.53 5.56
C LEU A 124 -1.05 1.85 4.20
N GLU A 125 -0.19 2.87 4.14
CA GLU A 125 0.51 3.29 2.92
C GLU A 125 1.62 2.33 2.47
N ALA A 126 2.15 1.50 3.37
CA ALA A 126 3.31 0.64 3.10
C ALA A 126 3.18 -0.19 1.81
N GLY A 127 4.05 0.01 0.83
CA GLY A 127 4.05 -0.73 -0.44
C GLY A 127 3.15 -0.14 -1.54
N LEU A 128 2.36 0.91 -1.27
CA LEU A 128 1.71 1.69 -2.33
C LEU A 128 2.75 2.37 -3.23
N SER A 129 3.84 2.88 -2.64
CA SER A 129 4.96 3.46 -3.38
C SER A 129 5.56 2.48 -4.40
N PHE A 130 5.71 1.20 -4.02
CA PHE A 130 6.17 0.16 -4.94
C PHE A 130 5.20 -0.05 -6.10
N LEU A 131 3.89 -0.15 -5.84
CA LEU A 131 2.88 -0.28 -6.91
C LEU A 131 2.89 0.94 -7.84
N ALA A 132 3.06 2.15 -7.30
CA ALA A 132 3.21 3.37 -8.09
C ALA A 132 4.47 3.34 -8.97
N THR A 133 5.61 2.91 -8.41
CA THR A 133 6.86 2.76 -9.17
C THR A 133 6.73 1.71 -10.26
N VAL A 134 6.21 0.51 -9.96
CA VAL A 134 6.00 -0.53 -10.98
C VAL A 134 5.04 -0.04 -12.06
N GLY A 135 3.95 0.61 -11.68
CA GLY A 135 2.96 1.15 -12.61
C GLY A 135 3.52 2.20 -13.57
N SER A 136 4.38 3.10 -13.05
CA SER A 136 4.96 4.19 -13.85
C SER A 136 6.21 3.78 -14.65
N THR A 137 7.03 2.85 -14.13
CA THR A 137 8.34 2.53 -14.74
C THR A 137 8.31 1.32 -15.66
N SER A 138 7.45 0.32 -15.42
CA SER A 138 7.40 -0.91 -16.22
C SER A 138 7.17 -0.68 -17.72
N PRO A 139 6.33 0.28 -18.17
CA PRO A 139 6.19 0.55 -19.60
C PRO A 139 7.49 1.01 -20.24
N TYR A 140 8.28 1.84 -19.53
CA TYR A 140 9.57 2.33 -20.03
C TYR A 140 10.63 1.23 -20.05
N ILE A 141 10.62 0.31 -19.08
CA ILE A 141 11.47 -0.88 -19.08
C ILE A 141 11.15 -1.76 -20.30
N GLY A 142 9.86 -1.97 -20.60
CA GLY A 142 9.42 -2.70 -21.79
C GLY A 142 9.84 -2.01 -23.09
N LEU A 143 9.62 -0.69 -23.19
CA LEU A 143 10.05 0.14 -24.32
C LEU A 143 11.56 0.06 -24.55
N PHE A 144 12.36 0.11 -23.49
CA PHE A 144 13.81 -0.08 -23.56
C PHE A 144 14.16 -1.44 -24.15
N GLY A 145 13.51 -2.51 -23.70
CA GLY A 145 13.67 -3.85 -24.28
C GLY A 145 13.36 -3.88 -25.78
N THR A 146 12.30 -3.19 -26.20
CA THR A 146 11.93 -3.11 -27.62
C THR A 146 12.96 -2.34 -28.45
N VAL A 147 13.40 -1.17 -27.98
CA VAL A 147 14.41 -0.36 -28.67
C VAL A 147 15.71 -1.15 -28.82
N TRP A 148 16.14 -1.84 -27.76
CA TRP A 148 17.35 -2.65 -27.78
C TRP A 148 17.24 -3.85 -28.74
N GLY A 149 16.12 -4.58 -28.69
CA GLY A 149 15.89 -5.74 -29.56
C GLY A 149 15.85 -5.37 -31.04
N ILE A 150 15.15 -4.28 -31.38
CA ILE A 150 15.11 -3.75 -32.75
C ILE A 150 16.51 -3.31 -33.20
N MET A 151 17.26 -2.58 -32.35
CA MET A 151 18.62 -2.17 -32.64
C MET A 151 19.52 -3.39 -32.94
N ASN A 152 19.43 -4.45 -32.14
CA ASN A 152 20.24 -5.65 -32.35
C ASN A 152 19.85 -6.39 -33.64
N ALA A 153 18.55 -6.46 -33.96
CA ALA A 153 18.07 -7.04 -35.20
C ALA A 153 18.65 -6.30 -36.42
N PHE A 154 18.62 -4.96 -36.44
CA PHE A 154 19.21 -4.18 -37.53
C PHE A 154 20.75 -4.27 -37.59
N ARG A 155 21.44 -4.37 -36.45
CA ARG A 155 22.90 -4.57 -36.43
C ARG A 155 23.31 -5.89 -37.09
N SER A 156 22.52 -6.95 -36.93
CA SER A 156 22.79 -8.24 -37.60
C SER A 156 22.69 -8.15 -39.13
N LEU A 157 21.86 -7.25 -39.66
CA LEU A 157 21.76 -7.00 -41.10
C LEU A 157 22.97 -6.25 -41.68
N GLY A 158 23.68 -5.45 -40.88
CA GLY A 158 24.84 -4.69 -41.35
C GLY A 158 26.01 -5.56 -41.83
N ASN A 159 26.02 -6.85 -41.46
CA ASN A 159 27.11 -7.78 -41.73
C ASN A 159 26.79 -8.80 -42.84
N VAL A 160 25.63 -8.72 -43.49
CA VAL A 160 25.19 -9.67 -44.52
C VAL A 160 25.06 -9.01 -45.89
N HIS A 161 25.50 -9.71 -46.94
CA HIS A 161 25.47 -9.17 -48.32
C HIS A 161 24.06 -9.04 -48.91
N GLN A 162 23.09 -9.82 -48.42
CA GLN A 162 21.71 -9.78 -48.88
C GLN A 162 20.75 -9.82 -47.69
N ALA A 163 20.25 -8.65 -47.28
CA ALA A 163 19.27 -8.52 -46.20
C ALA A 163 17.89 -9.01 -46.64
N THR A 164 17.20 -9.78 -45.78
CA THR A 164 15.81 -10.20 -45.98
C THR A 164 14.99 -9.92 -44.72
N LEU A 165 13.70 -9.64 -44.88
CA LEU A 165 12.79 -9.40 -43.76
C LEU A 165 12.70 -10.60 -42.80
N ALA A 166 12.83 -11.81 -43.33
CA ALA A 166 12.81 -13.04 -42.54
C ALA A 166 13.96 -13.10 -41.52
N MET A 167 15.10 -12.45 -41.78
CA MET A 167 16.24 -12.44 -40.86
C MET A 167 16.03 -11.54 -39.63
N VAL A 168 15.22 -10.49 -39.73
CA VAL A 168 14.95 -9.55 -38.61
C VAL A 168 13.63 -9.81 -37.90
N ALA A 169 12.70 -10.50 -38.56
CA ALA A 169 11.37 -10.75 -38.02
C ALA A 169 11.38 -11.37 -36.60
N PRO A 170 12.24 -12.36 -36.28
CA PRO A 170 12.30 -12.93 -34.92
C PRO A 170 12.71 -11.89 -33.86
N GLY A 171 13.78 -11.14 -34.10
CA GLY A 171 14.28 -10.14 -33.14
C GLY A 171 13.32 -8.96 -32.93
N ILE A 172 12.55 -8.59 -33.96
CA ILE A 172 11.47 -7.60 -33.84
C ILE A 172 10.30 -8.17 -33.03
N ALA A 173 9.92 -9.43 -33.25
CA ALA A 173 8.84 -10.07 -32.49
C ALA A 173 9.17 -10.16 -30.99
N GLU A 174 10.39 -10.59 -30.65
CA GLU A 174 10.89 -10.62 -29.26
C GLU A 174 10.90 -9.23 -28.61
N ALA A 175 11.36 -8.23 -29.37
CA ALA A 175 11.36 -6.84 -28.93
C ALA A 175 9.93 -6.36 -28.58
N LEU A 176 8.93 -6.69 -29.40
CA LEU A 176 7.53 -6.31 -29.14
C LEU A 176 6.93 -7.01 -27.91
N ILE A 177 7.33 -8.26 -27.65
CA ILE A 177 6.92 -8.99 -26.44
C ILE A 177 7.38 -8.25 -25.17
N ALA A 178 8.60 -7.69 -25.15
CA ALA A 178 9.09 -6.93 -24.00
C ALA A 178 8.19 -5.73 -23.64
N THR A 179 7.71 -4.98 -24.63
CA THR A 179 6.74 -3.88 -24.38
C THR A 179 5.39 -4.42 -23.88
N ALA A 180 4.88 -5.49 -24.48
CA ALA A 180 3.63 -6.10 -24.03
C ALA A 180 3.71 -6.56 -22.57
N MET A 181 4.84 -7.16 -22.16
CA MET A 181 5.10 -7.54 -20.77
C MET A 181 5.20 -6.31 -19.84
N GLY A 182 5.82 -5.23 -20.31
CA GLY A 182 5.90 -3.96 -19.57
C GLY A 182 4.52 -3.39 -19.25
N LEU A 183 3.62 -3.39 -20.23
CA LEU A 183 2.23 -2.98 -20.05
C LEU A 183 1.45 -3.93 -19.16
N PHE A 184 1.65 -5.25 -19.31
CA PHE A 184 1.00 -6.25 -18.48
C PHE A 184 1.40 -6.14 -17.00
N ALA A 185 2.65 -5.77 -16.69
CA ALA A 185 3.09 -5.48 -15.33
C ALA A 185 2.53 -4.14 -14.81
N ALA A 186 2.49 -3.11 -15.67
CA ALA A 186 2.10 -1.75 -15.30
C ALA A 186 0.61 -1.60 -15.00
N ILE A 187 -0.27 -2.10 -15.88
CA ILE A 187 -1.72 -1.82 -15.83
C ILE A 187 -2.34 -2.28 -14.51
N PRO A 188 -2.14 -3.52 -14.03
CA PRO A 188 -2.68 -3.96 -12.75
C PRO A 188 -2.12 -3.16 -11.58
N ALA A 189 -0.83 -2.81 -11.63
CA ALA A 189 -0.16 -2.04 -10.57
C ALA A 189 -0.77 -0.64 -10.43
N VAL A 190 -1.01 0.07 -11.55
CA VAL A 190 -1.65 1.40 -11.54
C VAL A 190 -3.09 1.33 -11.03
N ILE A 191 -3.88 0.36 -11.51
CA ILE A 191 -5.27 0.19 -11.06
C ILE A 191 -5.31 -0.06 -9.55
N ALA A 192 -4.48 -0.97 -9.06
CA ALA A 192 -4.41 -1.30 -7.65
C ALA A 192 -3.91 -0.13 -6.80
N TYR A 193 -2.86 0.58 -7.24
CA TYR A 193 -2.37 1.78 -6.56
C TYR A 193 -3.48 2.82 -6.39
N ASN A 194 -4.19 3.17 -7.47
CA ASN A 194 -5.27 4.16 -7.40
C ASN A 194 -6.42 3.71 -6.49
N ARG A 195 -6.80 2.42 -6.56
CA ARG A 195 -7.84 1.85 -5.71
C ARG A 195 -7.45 1.93 -4.24
N PHE A 196 -6.26 1.45 -3.90
CA PHE A 196 -5.81 1.35 -2.51
C PHE A 196 -5.43 2.70 -1.93
N SER A 197 -4.85 3.62 -2.71
CA SER A 197 -4.59 5.00 -2.26
C SER A 197 -5.88 5.68 -1.81
N ASN A 198 -6.95 5.55 -2.61
CA ASN A 198 -8.27 6.09 -2.24
C ASN A 198 -8.86 5.40 -1.00
N ASP A 199 -8.67 4.09 -0.84
CA ASP A 199 -9.15 3.35 0.32
C ASP A 199 -8.38 3.73 1.60
N VAL A 200 -7.07 3.95 1.50
CA VAL A 200 -6.21 4.43 2.60
C VAL A 200 -6.64 5.82 3.03
N GLU A 201 -6.78 6.76 2.09
CA GLU A 201 -7.22 8.13 2.39
C GLU A 201 -8.59 8.15 3.09
N ARG A 202 -9.56 7.35 2.61
CA ARG A 202 -10.87 7.23 3.26
C ARG A 202 -10.78 6.68 4.68
N LEU A 203 -9.90 5.70 4.90
CA LEU A 203 -9.73 5.09 6.21
C LEU A 203 -8.99 6.03 7.18
N ALA A 204 -7.95 6.72 6.71
CA ALA A 204 -7.24 7.76 7.45
C ALA A 204 -8.17 8.89 7.89
N ASN A 205 -8.98 9.43 6.97
CA ASN A 205 -10.00 10.44 7.30
C ASN A 205 -11.00 9.93 8.36
N ARG A 206 -11.36 8.65 8.31
CA ARG A 206 -12.25 8.05 9.31
C ARG A 206 -11.57 7.97 10.69
N TYR A 207 -10.28 7.66 10.73
CA TYR A 207 -9.49 7.65 11.97
C TYR A 207 -9.33 9.04 12.56
N ASP A 208 -9.09 10.05 11.73
CA ASP A 208 -8.99 11.46 12.17
C ASP A 208 -10.32 11.98 12.74
N ASN A 209 -11.44 11.69 12.06
CA ASN A 209 -12.78 12.00 12.60
C ASN A 209 -13.02 11.36 13.97
N PHE A 210 -12.69 10.08 14.12
CA PHE A 210 -12.79 9.38 15.40
C PHE A 210 -11.93 10.03 16.49
N LEU A 211 -10.70 10.42 16.16
CA LEU A 211 -9.79 11.12 17.08
C LEU A 211 -10.42 12.42 17.59
N GLU A 212 -10.96 13.25 16.70
CA GLU A 212 -11.58 14.53 17.06
C GLU A 212 -12.84 14.33 17.92
N GLU A 213 -13.68 13.35 17.56
CA GLU A 213 -14.87 13.00 18.35
C GLU A 213 -14.49 12.50 19.75
N PHE A 214 -13.48 11.63 19.85
CA PHE A 214 -13.02 11.14 21.13
C PHE A 214 -12.37 12.25 21.98
N ALA A 215 -11.61 13.15 21.36
CA ALA A 215 -11.05 14.32 22.04
C ALA A 215 -12.14 15.24 22.61
N ALA A 216 -13.22 15.47 21.86
CA ALA A 216 -14.37 16.24 22.33
C ALA A 216 -15.06 15.57 23.54
N LEU A 217 -15.15 14.23 23.55
CA LEU A 217 -15.68 13.48 24.69
C LEU A 217 -14.78 13.62 25.93
N LEU A 218 -13.45 13.50 25.78
CA LEU A 218 -12.50 13.69 26.87
C LEU A 218 -12.56 15.12 27.43
N HIS A 219 -12.73 16.12 26.57
CA HIS A 219 -12.90 17.52 26.97
C HIS A 219 -14.19 17.71 27.79
N ARG A 220 -15.31 17.11 27.36
CA ARG A 220 -16.56 17.16 28.15
C ARG A 220 -16.40 16.48 29.51
N GLN A 221 -15.66 15.37 29.59
CA GLN A 221 -15.40 14.68 30.85
C GLN A 221 -14.48 15.49 31.79
N SER A 222 -13.46 16.15 31.26
CA SER A 222 -12.54 16.96 32.08
C SER A 222 -13.22 18.18 32.71
N LEU A 223 -14.24 18.74 32.04
CA LEU A 223 -15.07 19.81 32.60
C LEU A 223 -16.03 19.31 33.69
N THR A 224 -16.53 18.09 33.58
CA THR A 224 -17.50 17.53 34.53
C THR A 224 -16.80 17.09 35.83
N ALA A 225 -15.60 16.51 35.72
CA ALA A 225 -14.79 16.08 36.86
C ALA A 225 -14.30 17.22 37.78
N ARG A 226 -14.52 18.48 37.40
CA ARG A 226 -14.14 19.67 38.16
C ARG A 226 -15.30 20.24 39.00
N LYS A 227 -16.51 19.68 38.87
CA LYS A 227 -17.71 20.12 39.61
C LYS A 227 -17.95 19.36 40.93
N ASP A 228 -17.21 18.29 41.18
CA ASP A 228 -17.17 17.53 42.43
C ASP A 228 -15.86 17.85 43.19
#